data_AF-A0A1C4SF83-F1
#
_entry.id   AF-A0A1C4SF83-F1
#
_cell.length_a   1.000
_cell.length_b   1.000
_cell.length_c   1.000
_cell.angle_alpha   90.00
_cell.angle_beta   90.00
_cell.angle_gamma   90.00
#
_symmetry.space_group_name_H-M   'P 1'
#
loop_
_entity.id
_entity.type
_entity.pdbx_description
1 polymer ?
#
loop_
_entity_poly.entity_id
_entity_poly.type
_entity_poly.pdbx_seq_one_letter_code
_entity_poly.pdbx_strand_id
1 'polypeptide(L)' 'MWKAAPDDEKVAGYEVYQGKSKVKSVPVTKTMIDVNGLTASTDYTFSVRAKDKAGNLSEPSKAVPVTTQATPPKDD' A
#
# COMPACT_ATOMS: atom_id res chain seq x y z
N MET A 1 -0.58 -7.86 3.18
CA MET A 1 0.50 -8.45 2.35
C MET A 1 0.02 -8.49 0.90
N TRP A 2 0.92 -8.28 -0.07
CA TRP A 2 0.63 -8.42 -1.50
C TRP A 2 1.54 -9.47 -2.15
N LYS A 3 1.19 -9.93 -3.36
CA LYS A 3 2.06 -10.81 -4.15
C LYS A 3 3.17 -9.99 -4.81
N ALA A 4 4.39 -10.52 -4.79
CA ALA A 4 5.52 -9.92 -5.50
C ALA A 4 5.29 -9.94 -7.03
N ALA A 5 6.00 -9.10 -7.77
CA ALA A 5 5.81 -9.00 -9.21
C ALA A 5 6.52 -10.17 -9.91
N PRO A 6 5.99 -10.72 -11.00
CA PRO A 6 6.64 -11.83 -11.70
C PRO A 6 8.04 -11.44 -12.25
N ASP A 7 8.25 -10.16 -12.56
CA ASP A 7 9.52 -9.61 -13.07
C ASP A 7 10.34 -8.88 -11.98
N ASP A 8 10.44 -9.47 -10.78
CA ASP A 8 11.11 -8.84 -9.62
C ASP A 8 12.59 -8.47 -9.87
N GLU A 9 13.27 -9.08 -10.85
CA GLU A 9 14.68 -8.77 -11.17
C GLU A 9 14.91 -7.31 -11.62
N LYS A 10 13.88 -6.67 -12.18
CA LYS A 10 13.95 -5.26 -12.59
C LYS A 10 13.34 -4.33 -11.55
N VAL A 11 12.65 -4.86 -10.54
CA VAL A 11 11.94 -4.09 -9.52
C VAL A 11 12.91 -3.67 -8.42
N ALA A 12 13.07 -2.36 -8.23
CA ALA A 12 13.82 -1.79 -7.12
C ALA A 12 12.98 -1.70 -5.83
N GLY A 13 11.66 -1.58 -5.97
CA GLY A 13 10.75 -1.53 -4.82
C GLY A 13 9.29 -1.39 -5.19
N TYR A 14 8.47 -1.18 -4.18
CA TYR A 14 7.03 -1.00 -4.32
C TYR A 14 6.60 0.36 -3.77
N GLU A 15 5.65 1.00 -4.43
CA GLU A 15 4.95 2.19 -3.96
C GLU A 15 3.50 1.83 -3.60
N VAL A 16 3.09 2.16 -2.38
CA VAL A 16 1.75 1.90 -1.86
C VAL A 16 0.93 3.18 -1.90
N TYR A 17 -0.25 3.10 -2.48
CA TYR A 17 -1.15 4.22 -2.71
C TYR A 17 -2.45 4.02 -1.95
N GLN A 18 -2.98 5.11 -1.41
CA GLN A 18 -4.33 5.24 -0.88
C GLN A 18 -5.12 6.13 -1.84
N GLY A 19 -6.04 5.52 -2.57
CA GLY A 19 -6.70 6.14 -3.72
C GLY A 19 -5.66 6.56 -4.76
N LYS A 20 -5.47 7.88 -4.94
CA LYS A 20 -4.50 8.46 -5.88
C LYS A 20 -3.21 8.95 -5.21
N SER A 21 -3.17 8.98 -3.87
CA SER A 21 -2.06 9.53 -3.11
C SER A 21 -1.08 8.44 -2.71
N LYS A 22 0.22 8.68 -2.89
CA LYS A 22 1.26 7.77 -2.39
C LYS A 22 1.37 7.89 -0.88
N VAL A 23 1.26 6.77 -0.18
CA VAL A 23 1.39 6.68 1.27
C VAL A 23 2.78 6.22 1.68
N LYS A 24 3.35 5.26 0.94
CA LYS A 24 4.64 4.66 1.32
C LYS A 24 5.41 4.16 0.11
N SER A 25 6.72 4.08 0.26
CA SER A 25 7.60 3.36 -0.67
C SER A 25 8.46 2.39 0.15
N VAL A 26 8.61 1.17 -0.34
CA VAL A 26 9.32 0.08 0.33
C VAL A 26 10.24 -0.65 -0.64
N PRO A 27 11.34 -1.27 -0.15
CA PRO A 27 12.22 -2.07 -0.99
C PRO A 27 11.50 -3.32 -1.52
N VAL A 28 12.02 -3.90 -2.60
CA VAL A 28 11.45 -5.10 -3.25
C VAL A 28 11.36 -6.31 -2.31
N THR A 29 12.20 -6.35 -1.26
CA THR A 29 12.16 -7.41 -0.24
C THR A 29 10.98 -7.31 0.73
N LYS A 30 10.22 -6.20 0.72
CA LYS A 30 9.03 -6.01 1.56
C LYS A 30 7.75 -6.08 0.74
N THR A 31 6.93 -7.06 1.07
CA THR A 31 5.57 -7.24 0.51
C THR A 31 4.46 -6.97 1.55
N MET A 32 4.82 -6.32 2.65
CA MET A 32 3.92 -5.93 3.73
C MET A 32 4.31 -4.58 4.32
N ILE A 33 3.30 -3.76 4.61
CA ILE A 33 3.42 -2.56 5.42
C ILE A 33 2.23 -2.40 6.36
N ASP A 34 2.48 -1.67 7.43
CA ASP A 34 1.45 -1.06 8.26
C ASP A 34 1.24 0.39 7.83
N VAL A 35 -0.04 0.77 7.71
CA VAL A 35 -0.49 2.14 7.47
C VAL A 35 -1.15 2.64 8.75
N ASN A 36 -0.54 3.64 9.37
CA ASN A 36 -0.97 4.22 10.64
C ASN A 36 -1.53 5.62 10.44
N GLY A 37 -2.22 6.15 11.46
CA GLY A 37 -2.77 7.51 11.43
C GLY A 37 -4.00 7.66 10.53
N LEU A 38 -4.68 6.55 10.22
CA LEU A 38 -5.95 6.56 9.50
C LEU A 38 -7.08 7.02 10.42
N THR A 39 -8.06 7.70 9.86
CA THR A 39 -9.28 8.10 10.56
C THR A 39 -10.16 6.87 10.75
N ALA A 40 -10.66 6.67 11.98
CA ALA A 40 -11.58 5.58 12.29
C ALA A 40 -12.88 5.66 11.46
N SER A 41 -13.54 4.51 11.29
CA SER A 41 -14.80 4.39 10.52
C SER A 41 -14.74 5.02 9.11
N THR A 42 -13.57 5.03 8.47
CA THR A 42 -13.37 5.62 7.14
C THR A 42 -13.00 4.54 6.13
N ASP A 43 -13.59 4.63 4.94
CA ASP A 43 -13.28 3.77 3.80
C ASP A 43 -12.01 4.25 3.09
N TYR A 44 -11.08 3.32 2.92
CA TYR A 44 -9.85 3.53 2.18
C TYR A 44 -9.73 2.49 1.07
N THR A 45 -9.04 2.87 0.00
CA THR A 45 -8.71 1.94 -1.08
C THR A 45 -7.22 1.93 -1.26
N PHE A 46 -6.59 0.76 -1.13
CA PHE A 46 -5.16 0.61 -1.28
C PHE A 46 -4.81 -0.11 -2.59
N SER A 47 -3.74 0.35 -3.23
CA SER A 47 -3.12 -0.31 -4.39
C SER A 47 -1.60 -0.23 -4.28
N VAL A 48 -0.92 -1.14 -4.95
CA VAL A 48 0.54 -1.22 -4.96
C VAL A 48 1.03 -1.17 -6.39
N ARG A 49 2.13 -0.44 -6.63
CA ARG A 49 2.84 -0.39 -7.91
C ARG A 49 4.27 -0.83 -7.72
N ALA A 50 4.79 -1.64 -8.63
CA ALA A 50 6.21 -1.93 -8.69
C ALA A 50 6.95 -0.74 -9.31
N LYS A 51 8.15 -0.47 -8.83
CA LYS A 51 9.04 0.58 -9.32
C LYS A 51 10.36 -0.04 -9.74
N ASP A 52 10.80 0.24 -10.96
CA ASP A 52 12.10 -0.23 -11.44
C ASP A 52 13.26 0.65 -10.97
N LYS A 53 14.49 0.23 -11.26
CA LYS A 53 15.71 0.99 -10.91
C LYS A 53 15.85 2.31 -11.71
N ALA A 54 15.18 2.44 -12.85
CA ALA A 54 15.12 3.67 -13.63
C ALA A 54 14.04 4.65 -13.12
N GLY A 55 13.19 4.22 -12.19
CA GLY A 55 12.12 4.99 -11.59
C GLY A 55 10.75 4.85 -12.26
N ASN A 56 10.60 3.96 -13.24
CA ASN A 56 9.31 3.72 -13.90
C ASN A 56 8.39 2.90 -12.99
N LEU A 57 7.08 3.23 -13.02
CA LEU A 57 6.06 2.53 -12.26
C LEU A 57 5.26 1.57 -13.13
N SER A 58 4.94 0.40 -12.59
CA SER A 58 4.01 -0.55 -13.21
C SER A 58 2.57 -0.05 -13.17
N GLU A 59 1.69 -0.78 -13.84
CA GLU A 59 0.26 -0.71 -13.59
C GLU A 59 -0.06 -0.99 -12.10
N PRO A 60 -1.09 -0.33 -11.53
CA PRO A 60 -1.52 -0.59 -10.17
C PRO A 60 -2.06 -2.02 -10.01
N SER A 61 -1.77 -2.62 -8.86
CA SER A 61 -2.42 -3.86 -8.43
C SER A 61 -3.94 -3.70 -8.32
N LYS A 62 -4.66 -4.82 -8.20
CA LYS A 62 -6.08 -4.80 -7.83
C LYS A 62 -6.28 -3.94 -6.57
N ALA A 63 -7.22 -3.00 -6.65
CA ALA A 63 -7.60 -2.14 -5.56
C ALA A 63 -8.22 -2.97 -4.42
N VAL A 64 -7.74 -2.77 -3.20
CA VAL A 64 -8.23 -3.43 -2.00
C VAL A 64 -8.97 -2.40 -1.13
N PRO A 65 -10.30 -2.49 -1.02
CA PRO A 65 -11.05 -1.65 -0.09
C PRO A 65 -10.80 -2.11 1.36
N VAL A 66 -10.61 -1.15 2.25
CA VAL A 66 -10.39 -1.35 3.68
C VAL A 66 -11.17 -0.29 4.44
N THR A 67 -12.08 -0.72 5.30
CA THR A 67 -12.77 0.16 6.24
C THR A 67 -12.07 0.04 7.59
N THR A 68 -11.56 1.14 8.12
CA THR A 68 -11.00 1.15 9.48
C THR A 68 -12.10 0.92 10.50
N GLN A 69 -11.78 0.18 11.57
CA GLN A 69 -12.71 0.01 12.68
C GLN A 69 -13.01 1.34 13.38
N ALA A 70 -14.15 1.42 14.05
CA ALA A 70 -14.44 2.52 14.96
C ALA A 70 -13.40 2.56 16.08
N THR A 71 -13.06 3.75 16.56
CA THR A 71 -12.33 3.88 17.82
C THR A 71 -13.12 3.19 18.92
N PRO A 72 -12.51 2.29 19.72
CA PRO A 72 -13.19 1.76 20.89
C PRO A 72 -13.65 2.92 21.79
N PRO A 73 -14.77 2.76 22.52
CA PRO A 73 -15.15 3.73 23.53
C PRO A 73 -13.96 3.95 24.46
N LYS A 74 -13.65 5.20 24.78
CA LYS A 74 -12.73 5.48 25.86
C LYS A 74 -13.47 5.10 27.15
N ASP A 75 -13.04 4.05 27.83
CA ASP A 75 -13.54 3.76 29.18
C ASP A 75 -13.21 4.98 30.07
N ASP A 76 -14.25 5.66 30.57
CA ASP A 76 -14.20 6.75 31.57
C ASP A 76 -14.44 6.19 32.99
#